data_AF-A0A1Z4I1S3-F1
#
_entry.id   AF-A0A1Z4I1S3-F1
#
_cell.length_a   1.000
_cell.length_b   1.000
_cell.length_c   1.000
_cell.angle_alpha   90.00
_cell.angle_beta   90.00
_cell.angle_gamma   90.00
#
_symmetry.space_group_name_H-M   'P 1'
#
loop_
_entity.id
_entity.type
_entity.pdbx_description
1 polymer ?
#
loop_
_entity_poly.entity_id
_entity_poly.type
_entity_poly.pdbx_seq_one_letter_code
_entity_poly.pdbx_strand_id
1 'polypeptide(L)'
;MFISNARLHPQKLICCLGIVATSLGVMTPNAAYPQTTSVPVIRILRVTVAGGTTFKLQENWFRQSTEITDNTKKCGVRTGEKFFVASINDNRNSTTQYQEGNRVERLRDYYTVTFDAPLPCNRTNQTWYIFKNHVQQLQAVPIRQF
;
A
#
# COMPACT_ATOMS: atom_id res chain seq x y z
N MET A 1 41.90 -45.14 -12.95
CA MET A 1 43.00 -45.23 -11.98
C MET A 1 44.31 -45.02 -12.72
N PHE A 2 44.94 -43.86 -12.58
CA PHE A 2 46.41 -43.67 -12.50
C PHE A 2 46.66 -42.18 -12.22
N ILE A 3 47.57 -41.90 -11.29
CA ILE A 3 47.93 -40.56 -10.82
C ILE A 3 49.30 -40.21 -11.38
N SER A 4 49.48 -39.00 -11.88
CA SER A 4 50.82 -38.42 -12.05
C SER A 4 50.75 -36.89 -12.04
N ASN A 5 50.74 -36.32 -10.83
CA ASN A 5 51.17 -34.93 -10.63
C ASN A 5 52.68 -34.83 -10.83
N ALA A 6 53.15 -33.91 -11.66
CA ALA A 6 54.55 -33.51 -11.72
C ALA A 6 54.66 -32.00 -11.58
N ARG A 7 55.08 -31.52 -10.42
CA ARG A 7 55.49 -30.12 -10.22
C ARG A 7 56.97 -30.00 -10.57
N LEU A 8 57.32 -29.05 -11.42
CA LEU A 8 58.68 -28.55 -11.56
C LEU A 8 58.68 -27.02 -11.36
N HIS A 9 59.36 -26.61 -10.29
CA HIS A 9 59.88 -25.25 -10.06
C HIS A 9 61.10 -25.00 -11.00
N PRO A 10 61.73 -23.79 -11.07
CA PRO A 10 61.54 -22.57 -10.26
C PRO A 10 61.58 -21.22 -11.05
N GLN A 11 61.62 -20.11 -10.28
CA GLN A 11 62.41 -18.87 -10.49
C GLN A 11 62.03 -17.75 -11.50
N LYS A 12 61.72 -16.58 -10.90
CA LYS A 12 62.17 -15.19 -11.18
C LYS A 12 61.83 -14.55 -12.55
N LEU A 13 60.96 -13.53 -12.67
CA LEU A 13 60.96 -12.15 -12.11
C LEU A 13 61.79 -11.14 -12.95
N ILE A 14 61.13 -10.45 -13.89
CA ILE A 14 61.41 -9.10 -14.45
C ILE A 14 60.02 -8.52 -14.80
N CYS A 15 59.42 -7.52 -14.14
CA CYS A 15 59.75 -6.09 -13.89
C CYS A 15 59.38 -5.11 -15.03
N CYS A 16 58.75 -4.00 -14.59
CA CYS A 16 58.59 -2.68 -15.23
C CYS A 16 57.38 -2.40 -16.16
N LEU A 17 56.29 -1.97 -15.52
CA LEU A 17 55.57 -0.70 -15.74
C LEU A 17 55.58 -0.04 -17.13
N GLY A 18 54.37 0.13 -17.70
CA GLY A 18 54.06 1.12 -18.72
C GLY A 18 52.80 1.92 -18.36
N ILE A 19 52.93 3.24 -18.30
CA ILE A 19 51.88 4.28 -18.32
C ILE A 19 52.36 5.22 -19.44
N VAL A 20 51.62 5.70 -20.44
CA VAL A 20 50.26 6.26 -20.57
C VAL A 20 49.75 5.89 -22.01
N ALA A 21 48.53 6.14 -22.54
CA ALA A 21 47.37 6.92 -22.12
C ALA A 21 46.04 6.50 -22.84
N THR A 22 44.97 7.21 -22.49
CA THR A 22 43.78 7.53 -23.32
C THR A 22 42.97 6.42 -23.99
N SER A 23 41.82 6.12 -23.39
CA SER A 23 40.54 6.31 -24.10
C SER A 23 39.52 7.00 -23.18
N LEU A 24 38.82 8.00 -23.72
CA LEU A 24 37.81 8.77 -22.99
C LEU A 24 36.51 7.98 -22.90
N GLY A 25 36.37 7.17 -21.85
CA GLY A 25 35.08 6.62 -21.46
C GLY A 25 34.19 7.74 -20.93
N VAL A 26 33.27 8.25 -21.76
CA VAL A 26 32.23 9.19 -21.31
C VAL A 26 31.30 8.45 -20.36
N MET A 27 31.61 8.50 -19.06
CA MET A 27 30.67 8.13 -18.02
C MET A 27 29.56 9.18 -18.01
N THR A 28 28.47 8.90 -18.72
CA THR A 28 27.20 9.58 -18.46
C THR A 28 26.85 9.36 -17.00
N PRO A 29 26.80 10.40 -16.14
CA PRO A 29 26.18 10.21 -14.85
C PRO A 29 24.72 9.85 -15.13
N ASN A 30 24.28 8.67 -14.71
CA ASN A 30 22.85 8.41 -14.62
C ASN A 30 22.29 9.50 -13.72
N ALA A 31 21.49 10.40 -14.31
CA ALA A 31 20.77 11.41 -13.56
C ALA A 31 19.88 10.65 -12.57
N ALA A 32 20.32 10.59 -11.32
CA ALA A 32 19.49 10.16 -10.23
C ALA A 32 18.37 11.19 -10.14
N TYR A 33 17.23 10.86 -10.76
CA TYR A 33 16.00 11.65 -10.65
C TYR A 33 15.83 11.96 -9.16
N PRO A 34 15.61 13.24 -8.79
CA PRO A 34 15.28 13.53 -7.41
C PRO A 34 14.04 12.70 -7.09
N GLN A 35 14.19 11.74 -6.18
CA GLN A 35 13.04 11.12 -5.56
C GLN A 35 12.30 12.27 -4.90
N THR A 36 11.19 12.67 -5.52
CA THR A 36 10.23 13.54 -4.86
C THR A 36 9.82 12.77 -3.62
N THR A 37 10.32 13.21 -2.46
CA THR A 37 9.83 12.79 -1.16
C THR A 37 8.38 13.21 -1.15
N SER A 38 7.52 12.29 -1.58
CA SER A 38 6.09 12.45 -1.66
C SER A 38 5.62 12.58 -0.22
N VAL A 39 5.53 13.84 0.20
CA VAL A 39 5.14 14.19 1.55
C VAL A 39 3.88 13.41 1.87
N PRO A 40 3.87 12.53 2.90
CA PRO A 40 2.81 11.56 3.08
C PRO A 40 1.50 12.32 3.25
N VAL A 41 0.62 12.19 2.25
CA VAL A 41 -0.71 12.80 2.30
C VAL A 41 -1.48 12.05 3.35
N ILE A 42 -1.55 12.60 4.57
CA ILE A 42 -2.30 12.01 5.67
C ILE A 42 -3.78 12.04 5.27
N ARG A 43 -4.33 10.85 5.04
CA ARG A 43 -5.74 10.68 4.69
C ARG A 43 -6.50 10.33 5.96
N ILE A 44 -7.53 11.10 6.27
CA ILE A 44 -8.43 10.84 7.38
C ILE A 44 -9.81 10.55 6.79
N LEU A 45 -10.42 9.43 7.15
CA LEU A 45 -11.85 9.21 6.92
C LEU A 45 -12.63 9.59 8.16
N ARG A 46 -13.61 10.47 8.01
CA ARG A 46 -14.57 10.84 9.06
C ARG A 46 -15.93 10.22 8.77
N VAL A 47 -16.56 9.57 9.75
CA VAL A 47 -17.95 9.08 9.62
C VAL A 47 -18.92 10.27 9.69
N THR A 48 -19.82 10.38 8.70
CA THR A 48 -20.75 11.52 8.56
C THR A 48 -22.22 11.13 8.67
N VAL A 49 -22.58 9.88 8.35
CA VAL A 49 -23.97 9.40 8.44
C VAL A 49 -24.47 9.37 9.90
N ALA A 50 -25.73 9.74 10.11
CA ALA A 50 -26.38 9.71 11.43
C ALA A 50 -26.53 8.26 11.94
N GLY A 51 -26.34 8.05 13.25
CA GLY A 51 -26.34 6.71 13.86
C GLY A 51 -25.05 5.91 13.67
N GLY A 52 -24.16 6.35 12.79
CA GLY A 52 -22.89 5.69 12.48
C GLY A 52 -22.99 4.74 11.29
N THR A 53 -21.91 4.01 11.03
CA THR A 53 -21.83 3.06 9.91
C THR A 53 -21.17 1.75 10.36
N THR A 54 -21.07 0.79 9.44
CA THR A 54 -20.37 -0.47 9.68
C THR A 54 -19.37 -0.68 8.56
N PHE A 55 -18.09 -0.76 8.92
CA PHE A 55 -17.04 -1.21 8.01
C PHE A 55 -17.11 -2.75 7.93
N LYS A 56 -16.91 -3.31 6.73
CA LYS A 56 -17.09 -4.76 6.48
C LYS A 56 -15.84 -5.35 5.82
N LEU A 57 -15.59 -6.64 6.02
CA LEU A 57 -14.56 -7.38 5.27
C LEU A 57 -15.05 -7.76 3.86
N GLN A 58 -14.11 -8.22 3.03
CA GLN A 58 -14.29 -8.48 1.60
C GLN A 58 -15.43 -9.47 1.27
N GLU A 59 -15.64 -10.51 2.07
CA GLU A 59 -16.71 -11.49 1.82
C GLU A 59 -18.13 -10.92 2.06
N ASN A 60 -18.22 -9.73 2.67
CA ASN A 60 -19.47 -9.17 3.19
C ASN A 60 -19.75 -7.72 2.76
N TRP A 61 -18.94 -7.10 1.89
CA TRP A 61 -19.10 -5.67 1.55
C TRP A 61 -20.53 -5.28 1.12
N PHE A 62 -21.16 -6.16 0.35
CA PHE A 62 -22.51 -6.07 -0.20
C PHE A 62 -23.64 -6.44 0.78
N ARG A 63 -23.37 -7.18 1.87
CA ARG A 63 -24.41 -7.61 2.82
C ARG A 63 -24.83 -6.47 3.74
N GLN A 64 -26.08 -6.44 4.18
CA GLN A 64 -26.44 -5.49 5.25
C GLN A 64 -25.74 -5.87 6.57
N SER A 65 -25.43 -4.88 7.41
CA SER A 65 -24.67 -5.12 8.65
C SER A 65 -25.40 -6.02 9.67
N THR A 66 -26.72 -6.11 9.55
CA THR A 66 -27.61 -7.02 10.28
C THR A 66 -27.57 -8.46 9.77
N GLU A 67 -27.29 -8.68 8.48
CA GLU A 67 -27.18 -10.02 7.86
C GLU A 67 -25.85 -10.72 8.20
N ILE A 68 -24.84 -9.95 8.64
CA ILE A 68 -23.52 -10.47 9.02
C ILE A 68 -23.58 -10.89 10.49
N THR A 69 -23.80 -12.17 10.77
CA THR A 69 -23.86 -12.72 12.14
C THR A 69 -22.50 -12.72 12.85
N ASP A 70 -21.42 -12.95 12.10
CA ASP A 70 -20.06 -12.95 12.62
C ASP A 70 -19.53 -11.53 12.85
N ASN A 71 -19.53 -11.11 14.12
CA ASN A 71 -19.00 -9.81 14.56
C ASN A 71 -17.50 -9.63 14.31
N THR A 72 -16.73 -10.66 13.95
CA THR A 72 -15.31 -10.51 13.57
C THR A 72 -15.15 -9.94 12.16
N LYS A 73 -16.17 -10.07 11.30
CA LYS A 73 -16.17 -9.65 9.89
C LYS A 73 -16.74 -8.26 9.64
N LYS A 74 -17.09 -7.55 10.70
CA LYS A 74 -17.67 -6.20 10.66
C LYS A 74 -17.18 -5.35 11.84
N CYS A 75 -17.14 -4.04 11.67
CA CYS A 75 -16.74 -3.09 12.70
C CYS A 75 -17.75 -1.94 12.72
N GLY A 76 -18.55 -1.86 13.78
CA GLY A 76 -19.46 -0.73 14.00
C GLY A 76 -18.68 0.50 14.44
N VAL A 77 -18.94 1.64 13.80
CA VAL A 77 -18.27 2.92 14.06
C VAL A 77 -19.30 4.05 14.16
N ARG A 78 -19.06 5.00 15.06
CA ARG A 78 -20.02 6.06 15.42
C ARG A 78 -19.87 7.28 14.52
N THR A 79 -20.94 8.06 14.37
CA THR A 79 -20.90 9.36 13.69
C THR A 79 -19.83 10.26 14.30
N GLY A 80 -19.06 10.93 13.47
CA GLY A 80 -18.00 11.86 13.89
C GLY A 80 -16.64 11.23 14.16
N GLU A 81 -16.53 9.90 14.31
CA GLU A 81 -15.25 9.21 14.45
C GLU A 81 -14.36 9.44 13.23
N LYS A 82 -13.04 9.49 13.48
CA LYS A 82 -11.99 9.78 12.50
C LYS A 82 -10.95 8.67 12.52
N PHE A 83 -10.55 8.22 11.34
CA PHE A 83 -9.58 7.13 11.17
C PHE A 83 -8.45 7.55 10.24
N PHE A 84 -7.21 7.33 10.67
CA PHE A 84 -6.01 7.53 9.83
C PHE A 84 -5.85 6.35 8.88
N VAL A 85 -5.71 6.67 7.59
CA VAL A 85 -5.80 5.72 6.48
C VAL A 85 -4.45 5.57 5.78
N ALA A 86 -3.88 4.38 5.91
CA ALA A 86 -2.66 3.94 5.25
C ALA A 86 -2.84 3.83 3.73
N SER A 87 -3.99 3.29 3.27
CA SER A 87 -4.32 3.22 1.85
C SER A 87 -5.83 3.32 1.60
N ILE A 88 -6.21 3.92 0.47
CA ILE A 88 -7.60 4.03 0.02
C ILE A 88 -7.67 3.89 -1.50
N ASN A 89 -8.53 2.99 -1.95
CA ASN A 89 -8.92 2.85 -3.35
C ASN A 89 -10.39 3.26 -3.51
N ASP A 90 -10.64 4.16 -4.47
CA ASP A 90 -11.97 4.67 -4.84
C ASP A 90 -12.77 3.64 -5.65
N ASN A 91 -12.16 2.57 -6.15
CA ASN A 91 -12.81 1.53 -6.98
C ASN A 91 -13.59 2.10 -8.20
N ARG A 92 -13.29 3.34 -8.63
CA ARG A 92 -14.11 4.13 -9.56
C ARG A 92 -14.40 3.44 -10.89
N ASN A 93 -13.43 2.66 -11.36
CA ASN A 93 -13.48 1.93 -12.62
C ASN A 93 -13.85 0.45 -12.44
N SER A 94 -14.25 0.02 -11.23
CA SER A 94 -14.66 -1.35 -10.97
C SER A 94 -16.04 -1.64 -11.57
N THR A 95 -16.12 -2.73 -12.33
CA THR A 95 -17.37 -3.33 -12.82
C THR A 95 -17.93 -4.38 -11.87
N THR A 96 -17.26 -4.67 -10.75
CA THR A 96 -17.69 -5.67 -9.77
C THR A 96 -19.01 -5.24 -9.12
N GLN A 97 -20.02 -6.09 -9.24
CA GLN A 97 -21.32 -5.92 -8.60
C GLN A 97 -21.77 -7.23 -7.97
N TYR A 98 -22.60 -7.11 -6.93
CA TYR A 98 -23.36 -8.20 -6.34
C TYR A 98 -24.84 -7.98 -6.63
N GLN A 99 -25.56 -9.04 -7.00
CA GLN A 99 -26.99 -8.98 -7.30
C GLN A 99 -27.73 -10.10 -6.58
N GLU A 100 -28.85 -9.76 -5.95
CA GLU A 100 -29.70 -10.70 -5.22
C GLU A 100 -31.16 -10.24 -5.35
N GLY A 101 -31.91 -10.91 -6.24
CA GLY A 101 -33.22 -10.42 -6.69
C GLY A 101 -33.12 -9.01 -7.26
N ASN A 102 -33.84 -8.06 -6.67
CA ASN A 102 -33.82 -6.64 -7.07
C ASN A 102 -32.70 -5.82 -6.39
N ARG A 103 -31.96 -6.39 -5.42
CA ARG A 103 -30.84 -5.70 -4.75
C ARG A 103 -29.61 -5.72 -5.66
N VAL A 104 -29.03 -4.56 -5.93
CA VAL A 104 -27.79 -4.41 -6.71
C VAL A 104 -26.81 -3.55 -5.92
N GLU A 105 -25.72 -4.16 -5.48
CA GLU A 105 -24.62 -3.48 -4.79
C GLU A 105 -23.43 -3.40 -5.76
N ARG A 106 -22.76 -2.24 -5.86
CA ARG A 106 -21.63 -2.05 -6.79
C ARG A 106 -20.38 -1.64 -6.02
N LEU A 107 -19.25 -2.31 -6.27
CA LEU A 107 -18.02 -2.07 -5.55
C LEU A 107 -17.50 -0.62 -5.72
N ARG A 108 -17.79 0.01 -6.86
CA ARG A 108 -17.48 1.42 -7.13
C ARG A 108 -18.18 2.42 -6.20
N ASP A 109 -19.19 2.00 -5.45
CA ASP A 109 -19.92 2.84 -4.49
C ASP A 109 -19.32 2.71 -3.07
N TYR A 110 -18.24 1.93 -2.92
CA TYR A 110 -17.47 1.70 -1.71
C TYR A 110 -16.01 2.14 -1.86
N TYR A 111 -15.41 2.60 -0.76
CA TYR A 111 -13.95 2.66 -0.61
C TYR A 111 -13.41 1.31 -0.13
N THR A 112 -12.25 0.92 -0.65
CA THR A 112 -11.42 -0.18 -0.13
C THR A 112 -10.26 0.43 0.66
N VAL A 113 -10.12 0.12 1.94
CA VAL A 113 -9.32 0.92 2.89
C VAL A 113 -8.45 0.05 3.82
N THR A 114 -7.21 0.46 4.07
CA THR A 114 -6.42 -0.02 5.22
C THR A 114 -6.10 1.15 6.15
N PHE A 115 -6.02 0.89 7.45
CA PHE A 115 -5.84 1.92 8.49
C PHE A 115 -4.45 1.85 9.11
N ASP A 116 -3.89 3.01 9.48
CA ASP A 116 -2.60 3.11 10.19
C ASP A 116 -2.69 2.63 11.64
N ALA A 117 -3.88 2.70 12.23
CA ALA A 117 -4.17 2.34 13.61
C ALA A 117 -5.26 1.25 13.69
N PRO A 118 -5.32 0.44 14.77
CA PRO A 118 -6.41 -0.50 15.00
C PRO A 118 -7.77 0.20 15.00
N LEU A 119 -8.78 -0.43 14.40
CA LEU A 119 -10.17 -0.01 14.56
C LEU A 119 -10.69 -0.32 15.98
N PRO A 120 -11.81 0.31 16.43
CA PRO A 120 -12.41 0.08 17.75
C PRO A 120 -12.74 -1.39 18.07
N CYS A 121 -12.99 -2.21 17.05
CA CYS A 121 -13.14 -3.67 17.15
C CYS A 121 -11.81 -4.44 17.36
N ASN A 122 -10.72 -3.74 17.67
CA ASN A 122 -9.34 -4.24 17.81
C ASN A 122 -8.87 -5.09 16.61
N ARG A 123 -8.99 -4.53 15.41
CA ARG A 123 -8.62 -5.16 14.15
C ARG A 123 -7.58 -4.34 13.40
N THR A 124 -6.47 -4.98 13.04
CA THR A 124 -5.31 -4.41 12.33
C THR A 124 -5.06 -5.12 11.00
N ASN A 125 -4.25 -4.51 10.13
CA ASN A 125 -3.66 -5.14 8.93
C ASN A 125 -4.65 -5.89 8.02
N GLN A 126 -5.86 -5.36 7.86
CA GLN A 126 -6.90 -5.94 7.00
C GLN A 126 -7.65 -4.88 6.22
N THR A 127 -8.18 -5.28 5.08
CA THR A 127 -8.83 -4.40 4.10
C THR A 127 -10.31 -4.29 4.38
N TRP A 128 -10.77 -3.06 4.60
CA TRP A 128 -12.13 -2.72 4.95
C TRP A 128 -12.88 -2.08 3.78
N TYR A 129 -14.15 -2.45 3.65
CA TYR A 129 -15.07 -1.93 2.65
C TYR A 129 -16.04 -0.97 3.33
N ILE A 130 -16.10 0.26 2.81
CA ILE A 130 -16.77 1.39 3.46
C ILE A 130 -17.64 2.09 2.42
N PHE A 131 -18.94 2.15 2.64
CA PHE A 131 -19.85 2.82 1.71
C PHE A 131 -19.55 4.32 1.67
N LYS A 132 -19.29 4.87 0.48
CA LYS A 132 -18.71 6.21 0.33
C LYS A 132 -19.57 7.31 0.94
N ASN A 133 -20.88 7.23 0.75
CA ASN A 133 -21.84 8.23 1.23
C ASN A 133 -21.93 8.31 2.76
N HIS A 134 -21.32 7.36 3.50
CA HIS A 134 -21.30 7.36 4.97
C HIS A 134 -20.05 8.04 5.57
N VAL A 135 -19.09 8.43 4.74
CA VAL A 135 -17.81 9.00 5.17
C VAL A 135 -17.40 10.21 4.34
N GLN A 136 -16.56 11.07 4.93
CA GLN A 136 -15.88 12.16 4.24
C GLN A 136 -14.37 11.92 4.31
N GLN A 137 -13.70 11.97 3.16
CA GLN A 137 -12.23 12.03 3.11
C GLN A 137 -11.78 13.46 3.43
N LEU A 138 -10.96 13.59 4.47
CA LEU A 138 -10.25 14.81 4.83
C LEU A 138 -8.77 14.60 4.47
N GLN A 139 -8.18 15.54 3.74
CA GLN A 139 -6.73 15.59 3.53
C GLN A 139 -6.11 16.47 4.62
N ALA A 140 -5.15 15.94 5.35
CA ALA A 140 -4.26 16.77 6.17
C ALA A 140 -3.07 17.19 5.30
N VAL A 141 -2.95 18.49 5.04
CA VAL A 141 -1.76 19.08 4.44
C VAL A 141 -0.76 19.31 5.58
N PRO A 142 0.39 18.63 5.61
CA PRO A 142 1.40 18.89 6.63
C PRO A 142 2.00 20.28 6.44
N ILE A 143 1.96 21.06 7.51
CA ILE A 143 2.54 22.40 7.57
C ILE A 143 4.06 22.24 7.54
N ARG A 144 4.72 22.86 6.56
CA ARG A 144 6.19 22.98 6.55
C ARG A 144 6.57 23.93 7.68
N GLN A 145 7.26 23.42 8.69
CA GLN A 145 8.02 24.26 9.62
C GLN A 145 9.26 24.76 8.85
N PHE A 146 9.45 26.08 8.86
CA PHE A 146 10.60 26.79 8.30
C PHE A 146 11.58 27.12 9.42
#